data_AF-A0A9W7LBA0-F1
#
_entry.id   AF-A0A9W7LBA0-F1
#
_cell.length_a   1.000
_cell.length_b   1.000
_cell.length_c   1.000
_cell.angle_alpha   90.00
_cell.angle_beta   90.00
_cell.angle_gamma   90.00
#
_symmetry.space_group_name_H-M   'P 1'
#
loop_
_entity.id
_entity.type
_entity.pdbx_description
1 polymer ?
#
loop_
_entity_poly.entity_id
_entity_poly.type
_entity_poly.pdbx_seq_one_letter_code
_entity_poly.pdbx_strand_id
1 'polypeptide(L)'
;MTQQKIEQLEAHRRATESHNKELLNYVGDNTRLAHAAKNEIRVSQARRANTMARVAAENMVSQSIAEQEHAAKMNKIVFDQNAKLATEISLRNAENERMEREIQRMCDTSEELKELERKLNIAYVNKERAAQHQESLLLKSLEQAREMAIDDQMEYERQLYIKKEMDKEGGRRERMMEQKSVLQKQILDRQVLAVEAREEADRDKEMVEAIVAKINEQDRLEIEERNRKKEETRALVKFFQEERERKKAQILEEERQAEAEIKAYYDKLAQRLKEETDAKKAAEAEKKRRWAKVVEETKNQNESKEEFSLLRDMLWEEELEAKRIADDKERVRKREEDKRKMMEENQIQLANKKKMIEAMEAEEERLVQIMLAKFSKDEEAEKAKQARRLDMKNQYIQNIKGQKEERFKLYQIEKDKELAERDYAGEMEEYRLRVVAEARKRLLQQHAAKLKGFLPKGAITNEEEAEIVRKADDLSDHTGRNPPLVQMQSGYPGAEEYKRLR
;
A
#
# COMPACT_ATOMS: atom_id res chain seq x y z
N MET A 1 135.81 49.53 -38.40
CA MET A 1 136.01 48.89 -37.08
C MET A 1 136.61 47.51 -37.30
N THR A 2 137.40 46.99 -36.38
CA THR A 2 138.03 45.66 -36.47
C THR A 2 137.12 44.56 -35.90
N GLN A 3 137.27 43.35 -36.44
CA GLN A 3 136.47 42.16 -36.12
C GLN A 3 136.39 41.86 -34.60
N GLN A 4 137.52 41.99 -33.89
CA GLN A 4 137.65 41.80 -32.44
C GLN A 4 136.61 42.58 -31.61
N LYS A 5 136.21 43.79 -32.03
CA LYS A 5 135.22 44.59 -31.28
C LYS A 5 133.78 44.08 -31.47
N ILE A 6 133.50 43.39 -32.57
CA ILE A 6 132.21 42.70 -32.78
C ILE A 6 132.18 41.44 -31.92
N GLU A 7 133.26 40.66 -31.91
CA GLU A 7 133.41 39.45 -31.08
C GLU A 7 133.26 39.75 -29.58
N GLN A 8 133.82 40.86 -29.09
CA GLN A 8 133.64 41.32 -27.70
C GLN A 8 132.18 41.70 -27.38
N LEU A 9 131.49 42.39 -28.29
CA LEU A 9 130.08 42.75 -28.10
C LEU A 9 129.17 41.52 -28.14
N GLU A 10 129.45 40.56 -29.01
CA GLU A 10 128.74 39.27 -29.02
C GLU A 10 129.01 38.44 -27.76
N ALA A 11 130.24 38.39 -27.27
CA ALA A 11 130.58 37.68 -26.03
C ALA A 11 129.83 38.28 -24.83
N HIS A 12 129.83 39.61 -24.69
CA HIS A 12 129.05 40.30 -23.66
C HIS A 12 127.55 40.03 -23.81
N ARG A 13 127.02 40.09 -25.04
CA ARG A 13 125.60 39.80 -25.32
C ARG A 13 125.23 38.38 -24.88
N ARG A 14 126.00 37.36 -25.29
CA ARG A 14 125.78 35.96 -24.92
C ARG A 14 125.83 35.75 -23.40
N ALA A 15 126.74 36.43 -22.70
CA ALA A 15 126.80 36.41 -21.23
C ALA A 15 125.53 37.01 -20.59
N THR A 16 125.06 38.17 -21.08
CA THR A 16 123.79 38.76 -20.59
C THR A 16 122.57 37.92 -20.94
N GLU A 17 122.56 37.24 -22.09
CA GLU A 17 121.48 36.32 -22.48
C GLU A 17 121.47 35.05 -21.61
N SER A 18 122.63 34.52 -21.19
CA SER A 18 122.70 33.42 -20.20
C SER A 18 122.15 33.85 -18.84
N HIS A 19 122.61 35.00 -18.31
CA HIS A 19 122.16 35.49 -17.02
C HIS A 19 120.64 35.80 -17.01
N ASN A 20 120.13 36.42 -18.08
CA ASN A 20 118.69 36.63 -18.24
C ASN A 20 117.92 35.31 -18.33
N LYS A 21 118.46 34.27 -18.96
CA LYS A 21 117.86 32.93 -19.01
C LYS A 21 117.84 32.26 -17.64
N GLU A 22 118.90 32.40 -16.83
CA GLU A 22 118.96 31.93 -15.45
C GLU A 22 117.93 32.63 -14.56
N LEU A 23 117.80 33.96 -14.67
CA LEU A 23 116.77 34.73 -13.97
C LEU A 23 115.35 34.33 -14.40
N LEU A 24 115.11 34.13 -15.70
CA LEU A 24 113.82 33.67 -16.23
C LEU A 24 113.48 32.25 -15.74
N ASN A 25 114.46 31.35 -15.67
CA ASN A 25 114.28 30.02 -15.08
C ASN A 25 113.92 30.13 -13.59
N TYR A 26 114.66 30.93 -12.81
CA TYR A 26 114.39 31.13 -11.38
C TYR A 26 112.99 31.72 -11.11
N VAL A 27 112.55 32.70 -11.92
CA VAL A 27 111.17 33.23 -11.86
C VAL A 27 110.15 32.18 -12.30
N GLY A 28 110.46 31.37 -13.30
CA GLY A 28 109.63 30.24 -13.74
C GLY A 28 109.44 29.18 -12.66
N ASP A 29 110.50 28.83 -11.92
CA ASP A 29 110.43 27.84 -10.84
C ASP A 29 109.81 28.41 -9.57
N ASN A 30 110.07 29.68 -9.22
CA ASN A 30 109.38 30.36 -8.13
C ASN A 30 107.86 30.48 -8.40
N THR A 31 107.45 30.80 -9.64
CA THR A 31 106.03 30.82 -10.00
C THR A 31 105.41 29.42 -9.98
N ARG A 32 106.11 28.37 -10.46
CA ARG A 32 105.68 26.97 -10.31
C ARG A 32 105.47 26.57 -8.85
N LEU A 33 106.42 26.90 -7.97
CA LEU A 33 106.32 26.64 -6.52
C LEU A 33 105.16 27.40 -5.87
N ALA A 34 104.96 28.68 -6.23
CA ALA A 34 103.82 29.47 -5.76
C ALA A 34 102.47 28.91 -6.24
N HIS A 35 102.41 28.34 -7.45
CA HIS A 35 101.23 27.62 -7.94
C HIS A 35 101.03 26.27 -7.24
N ALA A 36 102.10 25.53 -6.96
CA ALA A 36 102.06 24.28 -6.19
C ALA A 36 101.51 24.53 -4.77
N ALA A 37 102.09 25.47 -4.01
CA ALA A 37 101.63 25.83 -2.66
C ALA A 37 100.16 26.30 -2.64
N LYS A 38 99.73 27.12 -3.62
CA LYS A 38 98.31 27.52 -3.77
C LYS A 38 97.40 26.32 -4.04
N ASN A 39 97.87 25.33 -4.82
CA ASN A 39 97.13 24.11 -5.09
C ASN A 39 97.11 23.16 -3.88
N GLU A 40 98.17 23.05 -3.09
CA GLU A 40 98.18 22.29 -1.83
C GLU A 40 97.18 22.86 -0.81
N ILE A 41 97.12 24.19 -0.67
CA ILE A 41 96.11 24.86 0.16
C ILE A 41 94.70 24.52 -0.34
N ARG A 42 94.44 24.60 -1.65
CA ARG A 42 93.16 24.22 -2.26
C ARG A 42 92.81 22.74 -2.06
N VAL A 43 93.78 21.82 -2.20
CA VAL A 43 93.58 20.38 -1.96
C VAL A 43 93.32 20.10 -0.49
N SER A 44 93.98 20.81 0.44
CA SER A 44 93.71 20.73 1.88
C SER A 44 92.30 21.23 2.21
N GLN A 45 91.88 22.36 1.63
CA GLN A 45 90.52 22.89 1.75
C GLN A 45 89.47 21.94 1.16
N ALA A 46 89.70 21.41 -0.04
CA ALA A 46 88.80 20.45 -0.70
C ALA A 46 88.69 19.12 0.08
N ARG A 47 89.79 18.62 0.66
CA ARG A 47 89.76 17.45 1.55
C ARG A 47 88.91 17.74 2.79
N ARG A 48 89.09 18.89 3.44
CA ARG A 48 88.27 19.31 4.60
C ARG A 48 86.80 19.44 4.23
N ALA A 49 86.49 20.07 3.10
CA ALA A 49 85.12 20.22 2.59
C ALA A 49 84.47 18.85 2.32
N ASN A 50 85.19 17.93 1.67
CA ASN A 50 84.71 16.57 1.42
C ASN A 50 84.50 15.76 2.71
N THR A 51 85.38 15.90 3.71
CA THR A 51 85.15 15.25 5.02
C THR A 51 83.95 15.84 5.76
N MET A 52 83.76 17.16 5.72
CA MET A 52 82.58 17.80 6.32
C MET A 52 81.29 17.42 5.59
N ALA A 53 81.30 17.35 4.26
CA ALA A 53 80.18 16.90 3.45
C ALA A 53 79.82 15.43 3.71
N ARG A 54 80.83 14.56 3.89
CA ARG A 54 80.60 13.15 4.23
C ARG A 54 79.99 13.00 5.63
N VAL A 55 80.53 13.70 6.63
CA VAL A 55 79.96 13.70 8.01
C VAL A 55 78.57 14.32 8.03
N ALA A 56 78.30 15.36 7.23
CA ALA A 56 76.95 15.92 7.10
C ALA A 56 75.97 14.91 6.47
N ALA A 57 76.37 14.17 5.42
CA ALA A 57 75.56 13.13 4.81
C ALA A 57 75.32 11.94 5.76
N GLU A 58 76.36 11.50 6.48
CA GLU A 58 76.27 10.48 7.55
C GLU A 58 75.25 10.91 8.61
N ASN A 59 75.35 12.16 9.12
CA ASN A 59 74.41 12.71 10.10
C ASN A 59 72.98 12.84 9.56
N MET A 60 72.79 13.26 8.30
CA MET A 60 71.45 13.35 7.68
C MET A 60 70.79 11.97 7.55
N VAL A 61 71.55 10.92 7.23
CA VAL A 61 71.05 9.54 7.18
C VAL A 61 70.71 9.05 8.59
N SER A 62 71.57 9.28 9.59
CA SER A 62 71.27 8.93 11.00
C SER A 62 70.04 9.66 11.53
N GLN A 63 69.86 10.94 11.21
CA GLN A 63 68.67 11.71 11.58
C GLN A 63 67.42 11.15 10.90
N SER A 64 67.47 10.88 9.59
CA SER A 64 66.31 10.31 8.87
C SER A 64 65.91 8.93 9.42
N ILE A 65 66.87 8.09 9.81
CA ILE A 65 66.58 6.81 10.46
C ILE A 65 65.93 7.03 11.84
N ALA A 66 66.43 7.96 12.66
CA ALA A 66 65.85 8.27 13.97
C ALA A 66 64.42 8.84 13.86
N GLU A 67 64.17 9.70 12.87
CA GLU A 67 62.84 10.24 12.55
C GLU A 67 61.89 9.14 12.05
N GLN A 68 62.35 8.23 11.19
CA GLN A 68 61.56 7.07 10.75
C GLN A 68 61.24 6.11 11.90
N GLU A 69 62.20 5.82 12.78
CA GLU A 69 61.96 5.03 13.99
C GLU A 69 60.95 5.69 14.93
N HIS A 70 61.06 7.00 15.14
CA HIS A 70 60.12 7.76 15.98
C HIS A 70 58.72 7.77 15.36
N ALA A 71 58.60 8.00 14.05
CA ALA A 71 57.34 7.93 13.32
C ALA A 71 56.73 6.52 13.38
N ALA A 72 57.53 5.45 13.23
CA ALA A 72 57.05 4.07 13.36
C ALA A 72 56.54 3.75 14.78
N LYS A 73 57.25 4.22 15.82
CA LYS A 73 56.83 4.08 17.22
C LYS A 73 55.54 4.84 17.50
N MET A 74 55.41 6.07 17.01
CA MET A 74 54.19 6.87 17.14
C MET A 74 53.00 6.25 16.37
N ASN A 75 53.22 5.84 15.12
CA ASN A 75 52.21 5.16 14.30
C ASN A 75 51.73 3.86 14.95
N LYS A 76 52.62 3.11 15.62
CA LYS A 76 52.21 1.94 16.40
C LYS A 76 51.32 2.31 17.58
N ILE A 77 51.68 3.34 18.36
CA ILE A 77 50.85 3.81 19.49
C ILE A 77 49.47 4.26 19.00
N VAL A 78 49.42 5.02 17.91
CA VAL A 78 48.16 5.46 17.28
C VAL A 78 47.34 4.26 16.75
N PHE A 79 47.99 3.26 16.15
CA PHE A 79 47.33 2.02 15.71
C PHE A 79 46.77 1.23 16.90
N ASP A 80 47.56 1.02 17.96
CA ASP A 80 47.15 0.29 19.17
C ASP A 80 46.01 1.02 19.92
N GLN A 81 45.95 2.37 19.83
CA GLN A 81 44.83 3.18 20.33
C GLN A 81 43.59 3.05 19.43
N ASN A 82 43.74 3.22 18.11
CA ASN A 82 42.66 3.11 17.15
C ASN A 82 42.03 1.71 17.14
N ALA A 83 42.82 0.65 17.32
CA ALA A 83 42.33 -0.72 17.46
C ALA A 83 41.43 -0.87 18.70
N LYS A 84 41.85 -0.32 19.85
CA LYS A 84 41.05 -0.34 21.09
C LYS A 84 39.75 0.48 20.95
N LEU A 85 39.83 1.66 20.32
CA LEU A 85 38.66 2.48 20.03
C LEU A 85 37.70 1.77 19.06
N ALA A 86 38.22 1.08 18.04
CA ALA A 86 37.39 0.29 17.12
C ALA A 86 36.71 -0.89 17.83
N THR A 87 37.39 -1.59 18.74
CA THR A 87 36.74 -2.64 19.55
C THR A 87 35.68 -2.08 20.50
N GLU A 88 35.94 -0.95 21.16
CA GLU A 88 34.99 -0.28 22.06
C GLU A 88 33.74 0.20 21.31
N ILE A 89 33.92 0.83 20.14
CA ILE A 89 32.82 1.25 19.26
C ILE A 89 32.03 0.04 18.75
N SER A 90 32.70 -1.05 18.38
CA SER A 90 32.05 -2.30 17.95
C SER A 90 31.20 -2.92 19.06
N LEU A 91 31.72 -2.96 20.30
CA LEU A 91 30.98 -3.45 21.47
C LEU A 91 29.74 -2.58 21.74
N ARG A 92 29.90 -1.26 21.85
CA ARG A 92 28.78 -0.33 22.07
C ARG A 92 27.74 -0.39 20.95
N ASN A 93 28.15 -0.53 19.70
CA ASN A 93 27.23 -0.71 18.58
C ASN A 93 26.47 -2.03 18.70
N ALA A 94 27.12 -3.12 19.10
CA ALA A 94 26.47 -4.42 19.31
C ALA A 94 25.54 -4.43 20.55
N GLU A 95 25.84 -3.63 21.58
CA GLU A 95 24.96 -3.40 22.74
C GLU A 95 23.74 -2.56 22.36
N ASN A 96 23.94 -1.45 21.65
CA ASN A 96 22.86 -0.64 21.08
C ASN A 96 21.95 -1.47 20.17
N GLU A 97 22.51 -2.25 19.24
CA GLU A 97 21.74 -3.11 18.32
C GLU A 97 21.02 -4.25 19.07
N ARG A 98 21.57 -4.76 20.18
CA ARG A 98 20.85 -5.69 21.08
C ARG A 98 19.66 -5.01 21.75
N MET A 99 19.85 -3.80 22.28
CA MET A 99 18.82 -3.01 22.96
C MET A 99 17.73 -2.57 21.98
N GLU A 100 18.07 -2.11 20.78
CA GLU A 100 17.14 -1.80 19.70
C GLU A 100 16.35 -3.04 19.27
N ARG A 101 17.02 -4.19 19.04
CA ARG A 101 16.34 -5.46 18.77
C ARG A 101 15.46 -5.92 19.93
N GLU A 102 15.75 -5.52 21.17
CA GLU A 102 14.94 -5.86 22.35
C GLU A 102 13.72 -4.96 22.50
N ILE A 103 13.90 -3.65 22.34
CA ILE A 103 12.81 -2.67 22.23
C ILE A 103 11.87 -3.08 21.08
N GLN A 104 12.41 -3.45 19.92
CA GLN A 104 11.60 -3.94 18.80
C GLN A 104 10.82 -5.22 19.17
N ARG A 105 11.45 -6.22 19.82
CA ARG A 105 10.73 -7.40 20.33
C ARG A 105 9.64 -7.04 21.35
N MET A 106 9.88 -6.09 22.25
CA MET A 106 8.88 -5.64 23.23
C MET A 106 7.70 -4.95 22.54
N CYS A 107 7.97 -4.12 21.51
CA CYS A 107 6.95 -3.50 20.69
C CYS A 107 6.15 -4.54 19.87
N ASP A 108 6.85 -5.43 19.15
CA ASP A 108 6.27 -6.49 18.33
C ASP A 108 5.51 -7.54 19.15
N THR A 109 5.74 -7.62 20.46
CA THR A 109 5.00 -8.50 21.39
C THR A 109 3.88 -7.75 22.12
N SER A 110 3.80 -6.42 22.03
CA SER A 110 2.75 -5.61 22.66
C SER A 110 1.44 -5.66 21.87
N GLU A 111 0.39 -6.20 22.49
CA GLU A 111 -0.95 -6.23 21.91
C GLU A 111 -1.57 -4.83 21.81
N GLU A 112 -1.26 -3.92 22.75
CA GLU A 112 -1.71 -2.54 22.72
C GLU A 112 -1.22 -1.78 21.49
N LEU A 113 0.05 -1.94 21.13
CA LEU A 113 0.61 -1.27 19.95
C LEU A 113 -0.01 -1.84 18.68
N LYS A 114 -0.16 -3.17 18.57
CA LYS A 114 -0.88 -3.81 17.45
C LYS A 114 -2.34 -3.38 17.37
N GLU A 115 -3.02 -3.16 18.49
CA GLU A 115 -4.35 -2.57 18.50
C GLU A 115 -4.36 -1.13 18.00
N LEU A 116 -3.43 -0.29 18.47
CA LEU A 116 -3.33 1.09 18.05
C LEU A 116 -2.99 1.20 16.56
N GLU A 117 -2.05 0.40 16.04
CA GLU A 117 -1.76 0.31 14.62
C GLU A 117 -2.98 -0.14 13.81
N ARG A 118 -3.71 -1.18 14.25
CA ARG A 118 -4.96 -1.60 13.60
C ARG A 118 -6.00 -0.47 13.58
N LYS A 119 -6.16 0.26 14.68
CA LYS A 119 -7.05 1.44 14.78
C LYS A 119 -6.61 2.55 13.82
N LEU A 120 -5.32 2.89 13.77
CA LEU A 120 -4.76 3.91 12.88
C LEU A 120 -4.86 3.52 11.39
N ASN A 121 -4.66 2.25 11.05
CA ASN A 121 -4.84 1.73 9.68
C ASN A 121 -6.31 1.80 9.23
N ILE A 122 -7.27 1.48 10.12
CA ILE A 122 -8.70 1.69 9.86
C ILE A 122 -9.00 3.18 9.63
N ALA A 123 -8.35 4.09 10.37
CA ALA A 123 -8.50 5.53 10.17
C ALA A 123 -7.92 6.01 8.82
N TYR A 124 -6.81 5.43 8.34
CA TYR A 124 -6.32 5.70 6.98
C TYR A 124 -7.31 5.24 5.92
N VAL A 125 -7.84 4.02 6.01
CA VAL A 125 -8.86 3.50 5.08
C VAL A 125 -10.13 4.34 5.11
N ASN A 126 -10.55 4.84 6.28
CA ASN A 126 -11.70 5.75 6.39
C ASN A 126 -11.43 7.13 5.77
N LYS A 127 -10.21 7.67 5.92
CA LYS A 127 -9.78 8.93 5.27
C LYS A 127 -9.75 8.77 3.75
N GLU A 128 -9.19 7.67 3.26
CA GLU A 128 -9.14 7.37 1.83
C GLU A 128 -10.56 7.19 1.25
N ARG A 129 -11.42 6.41 1.92
CA ARG A 129 -12.83 6.23 1.54
C ARG A 129 -13.60 7.55 1.51
N ALA A 130 -13.31 8.49 2.41
CA ALA A 130 -13.91 9.82 2.38
C ALA A 130 -13.45 10.64 1.16
N ALA A 131 -12.16 10.57 0.81
CA ALA A 131 -11.63 11.20 -0.40
C ALA A 131 -12.21 10.57 -1.68
N GLN A 132 -12.25 9.24 -1.78
CA GLN A 132 -12.90 8.49 -2.88
C GLN A 132 -14.39 8.84 -3.00
N HIS A 133 -15.09 9.08 -1.88
CA HIS A 133 -16.49 9.50 -1.90
C HIS A 133 -16.65 10.93 -2.43
N GLN A 134 -15.78 11.87 -2.01
CA GLN A 134 -15.75 13.23 -2.55
C GLN A 134 -15.42 13.24 -4.05
N GLU A 135 -14.45 12.44 -4.49
CA GLU A 135 -14.13 12.24 -5.91
C GLU A 135 -15.33 11.67 -6.68
N SER A 136 -16.01 10.64 -6.15
CA SER A 136 -17.22 10.07 -6.78
C SER A 136 -18.36 11.09 -6.90
N LEU A 137 -18.51 12.01 -5.94
CA LEU A 137 -19.49 13.10 -6.01
C LEU A 137 -19.11 14.15 -7.07
N LEU A 138 -17.83 14.52 -7.16
CA LEU A 138 -17.32 15.44 -8.18
C LEU A 138 -17.46 14.85 -9.59
N LEU A 139 -17.10 13.58 -9.77
CA LEU A 139 -17.27 12.86 -11.04
C LEU A 139 -18.74 12.80 -11.47
N LYS A 140 -19.66 12.46 -10.55
CA LYS A 140 -21.11 12.48 -10.82
C LYS A 140 -21.62 13.88 -11.17
N SER A 141 -21.17 14.92 -10.49
CA SER A 141 -21.56 16.30 -10.81
C SER A 141 -21.06 16.74 -12.19
N LEU A 142 -19.88 16.26 -12.62
CA LEU A 142 -19.32 16.52 -13.94
C LEU A 142 -20.01 15.70 -15.04
N GLU A 143 -20.37 14.45 -14.74
CA GLU A 143 -21.16 13.57 -15.61
C GLU A 143 -22.57 14.15 -15.84
N GLN A 144 -23.26 14.56 -14.78
CA GLN A 144 -24.56 15.25 -14.87
C GLN A 144 -24.48 16.56 -15.67
N ALA A 145 -23.44 17.38 -15.45
CA ALA A 145 -23.24 18.60 -16.24
C ALA A 145 -22.99 18.31 -17.73
N ARG A 146 -22.36 17.16 -18.05
CA ARG A 146 -22.16 16.69 -19.41
C ARG A 146 -23.44 16.13 -20.03
N GLU A 147 -24.24 15.37 -19.28
CA GLU A 147 -25.55 14.89 -19.72
C GLU A 147 -26.49 16.07 -20.04
N MET A 148 -26.60 17.05 -19.15
CA MET A 148 -27.37 18.27 -19.37
C MET A 148 -26.93 19.02 -20.64
N ALA A 149 -25.62 19.15 -20.89
CA ALA A 149 -25.11 19.80 -22.09
C ALA A 149 -25.43 19.02 -23.39
N ILE A 150 -25.58 17.69 -23.32
CA ILE A 150 -26.01 16.85 -24.44
C ILE A 150 -27.53 17.00 -24.65
N ASP A 151 -28.33 17.00 -23.58
CA ASP A 151 -29.78 17.22 -23.64
C ASP A 151 -30.13 18.60 -24.20
N ASP A 152 -29.45 19.67 -23.76
CA ASP A 152 -29.58 21.02 -24.29
C ASP A 152 -29.26 21.07 -25.80
N GLN A 153 -28.21 20.37 -26.25
CA GLN A 153 -27.90 20.27 -27.68
C GLN A 153 -28.99 19.49 -28.44
N MET A 154 -29.48 18.37 -27.90
CA MET A 154 -30.52 17.57 -28.54
C MET A 154 -31.84 18.33 -28.67
N GLU A 155 -32.27 19.08 -27.65
CA GLU A 155 -33.45 19.94 -27.73
C GLU A 155 -33.24 21.12 -28.70
N TYR A 156 -32.04 21.71 -28.76
CA TYR A 156 -31.73 22.74 -29.77
C TYR A 156 -31.80 22.18 -31.20
N GLU A 157 -31.22 21.01 -31.46
CA GLU A 157 -31.30 20.34 -32.77
C GLU A 157 -32.74 19.94 -33.13
N ARG A 158 -33.52 19.47 -32.14
CA ARG A 158 -34.95 19.17 -32.28
C ARG A 158 -35.77 20.43 -32.62
N GLN A 159 -35.54 21.55 -31.93
CA GLN A 159 -36.20 22.82 -32.23
C GLN A 159 -35.82 23.35 -33.62
N LEU A 160 -34.55 23.22 -34.02
CA LEU A 160 -34.11 23.54 -35.39
C LEU A 160 -34.77 22.63 -36.43
N TYR A 161 -34.98 21.34 -36.15
CA TYR A 161 -35.69 20.42 -37.04
C TYR A 161 -37.17 20.80 -37.18
N ILE A 162 -37.88 21.03 -36.07
CA ILE A 162 -39.28 21.48 -36.05
C ILE A 162 -39.42 22.78 -36.86
N LYS A 163 -38.53 23.76 -36.64
CA LYS A 163 -38.52 24.99 -37.42
C LYS A 163 -38.31 24.74 -38.92
N LYS A 164 -37.36 23.89 -39.30
CA LYS A 164 -37.13 23.54 -40.72
C LYS A 164 -38.33 22.84 -41.37
N GLU A 165 -39.09 22.02 -40.65
CA GLU A 165 -40.34 21.45 -41.19
C GLU A 165 -41.46 22.50 -41.26
N MET A 166 -41.58 23.40 -40.28
CA MET A 166 -42.51 24.55 -40.36
C MET A 166 -42.18 25.48 -41.54
N ASP A 167 -40.89 25.78 -41.79
CA ASP A 167 -40.43 26.58 -42.92
C ASP A 167 -40.72 25.86 -44.27
N LYS A 168 -40.53 24.54 -44.34
CA LYS A 168 -40.91 23.71 -45.50
C LYS A 168 -42.41 23.70 -45.74
N GLU A 169 -43.23 23.60 -44.69
CA GLU A 169 -44.69 23.70 -44.79
C GLU A 169 -45.12 25.10 -45.20
N GLY A 170 -44.52 26.15 -44.63
CA GLY A 170 -44.72 27.54 -45.04
C GLY A 170 -44.50 27.70 -46.54
N GLY A 171 -43.33 27.31 -47.04
CA GLY A 171 -43.02 27.33 -48.47
C GLY A 171 -43.85 26.37 -49.33
N ARG A 172 -44.52 25.35 -48.77
CA ARG A 172 -45.53 24.55 -49.49
C ARG A 172 -46.87 25.29 -49.60
N ARG A 173 -47.32 25.91 -48.50
CA ARG A 173 -48.55 26.70 -48.43
C ARG A 173 -48.45 27.95 -49.31
N GLU A 174 -47.29 28.60 -49.32
CA GLU A 174 -46.97 29.76 -50.18
C GLU A 174 -47.09 29.39 -51.66
N ARG A 175 -46.37 28.36 -52.13
CA ARG A 175 -46.50 27.86 -53.52
C ARG A 175 -47.92 27.42 -53.89
N MET A 176 -48.69 26.86 -52.95
CA MET A 176 -50.11 26.55 -53.18
C MET A 176 -50.95 27.83 -53.34
N MET A 177 -50.66 28.90 -52.59
CA MET A 177 -51.32 30.20 -52.71
C MET A 177 -50.92 30.92 -54.01
N GLU A 178 -49.65 30.83 -54.43
CA GLU A 178 -49.18 31.30 -55.75
C GLU A 178 -49.92 30.59 -56.89
N GLN A 179 -49.96 29.25 -56.87
CA GLN A 179 -50.69 28.45 -57.85
C GLN A 179 -52.18 28.79 -57.88
N LYS A 180 -52.81 28.96 -56.70
CA LYS A 180 -54.21 29.40 -56.60
C LYS A 180 -54.42 30.80 -57.19
N SER A 181 -53.50 31.74 -56.96
CA SER A 181 -53.54 33.09 -57.55
C SER A 181 -53.41 33.07 -59.07
N VAL A 182 -52.52 32.24 -59.62
CA VAL A 182 -52.38 32.03 -61.07
C VAL A 182 -53.66 31.42 -61.67
N LEU A 183 -54.23 30.39 -61.04
CA LEU A 183 -55.50 29.80 -61.46
C LEU A 183 -56.66 30.79 -61.40
N GLN A 184 -56.71 31.64 -60.37
CA GLN A 184 -57.74 32.70 -60.25
C GLN A 184 -57.60 33.76 -61.37
N LYS A 185 -56.37 34.13 -61.76
CA LYS A 185 -56.13 34.98 -62.94
C LYS A 185 -56.61 34.30 -64.21
N GLN A 186 -56.20 33.05 -64.47
CA GLN A 186 -56.65 32.30 -65.65
C GLN A 186 -58.18 32.14 -65.74
N ILE A 187 -58.88 32.04 -64.61
CA ILE A 187 -60.36 32.05 -64.56
C ILE A 187 -60.91 33.43 -64.94
N LEU A 188 -60.33 34.51 -64.44
CA LEU A 188 -60.72 35.89 -64.78
C LEU A 188 -60.45 36.20 -66.26
N ASP A 189 -59.26 35.87 -66.76
CA ASP A 189 -58.87 36.05 -68.17
C ASP A 189 -59.85 35.29 -69.10
N ARG A 190 -60.24 34.06 -68.72
CA ARG A 190 -61.25 33.27 -69.44
C ARG A 190 -62.66 33.84 -69.33
N GLN A 191 -63.00 34.54 -68.25
CA GLN A 191 -64.28 35.25 -68.12
C GLN A 191 -64.31 36.49 -69.03
N VAL A 192 -63.21 37.24 -69.12
CA VAL A 192 -63.07 38.38 -70.06
C VAL A 192 -63.23 37.90 -71.50
N LEU A 193 -62.47 36.87 -71.91
CA LEU A 193 -62.59 36.28 -73.25
C LEU A 193 -64.01 35.74 -73.56
N ALA A 194 -64.75 35.26 -72.55
CA ALA A 194 -66.13 34.82 -72.73
C ALA A 194 -67.15 35.97 -72.84
N VAL A 195 -66.82 37.17 -72.32
CA VAL A 195 -67.60 38.39 -72.56
C VAL A 195 -67.27 38.96 -73.93
N GLU A 196 -66.00 39.06 -74.31
CA GLU A 196 -65.56 39.55 -75.64
C GLU A 196 -66.14 38.68 -76.77
N ALA A 197 -66.06 37.35 -76.66
CA ALA A 197 -66.65 36.43 -77.62
C ALA A 197 -68.19 36.49 -77.68
N ARG A 198 -68.84 36.91 -76.58
CA ARG A 198 -70.28 37.18 -76.58
C ARG A 198 -70.60 38.49 -77.27
N GLU A 199 -69.85 39.56 -77.00
CA GLU A 199 -70.01 40.85 -77.70
C GLU A 199 -69.71 40.74 -79.20
N GLU A 200 -68.88 39.79 -79.61
CA GLU A 200 -68.71 39.38 -81.00
C GLU A 200 -69.90 38.60 -81.56
N ALA A 201 -70.39 37.59 -80.84
CA ALA A 201 -71.57 36.82 -81.25
C ALA A 201 -72.86 37.67 -81.31
N ASP A 202 -73.03 38.65 -80.42
CA ASP A 202 -74.15 39.59 -80.43
C ASP A 202 -74.04 40.55 -81.63
N ARG A 203 -72.83 40.99 -82.03
CA ARG A 203 -72.59 41.76 -83.28
C ARG A 203 -72.83 40.94 -84.55
N ASP A 204 -72.35 39.70 -84.61
CA ASP A 204 -72.61 38.78 -85.72
C ASP A 204 -74.11 38.50 -85.86
N LYS A 205 -74.82 38.36 -84.73
CA LYS A 205 -76.29 38.21 -84.69
C LYS A 205 -76.99 39.43 -85.27
N GLU A 206 -76.60 40.66 -84.91
CA GLU A 206 -77.15 41.88 -85.52
C GLU A 206 -76.92 41.92 -87.04
N MET A 207 -75.72 41.53 -87.50
CA MET A 207 -75.41 41.43 -88.93
C MET A 207 -76.24 40.36 -89.65
N VAL A 208 -76.45 39.19 -89.04
CA VAL A 208 -77.31 38.13 -89.58
C VAL A 208 -78.78 38.56 -89.59
N GLU A 209 -79.28 39.24 -88.55
CA GLU A 209 -80.64 39.77 -88.52
C GLU A 209 -80.86 40.85 -89.59
N ALA A 210 -79.86 41.70 -89.87
CA ALA A 210 -79.91 42.65 -90.98
C ALA A 210 -79.93 41.96 -92.37
N ILE A 211 -79.17 40.86 -92.54
CA ILE A 211 -79.20 40.05 -93.76
C ILE A 211 -80.57 39.35 -93.91
N VAL A 212 -81.11 38.77 -92.86
CA VAL A 212 -82.43 38.11 -92.84
C VAL A 212 -83.56 39.11 -93.09
N ALA A 213 -83.50 40.33 -92.54
CA ALA A 213 -84.44 41.40 -92.85
C ALA A 213 -84.39 41.78 -94.34
N LYS A 214 -83.19 41.87 -94.93
CA LYS A 214 -83.02 42.15 -96.36
C LYS A 214 -83.54 41.01 -97.24
N ILE A 215 -83.31 39.75 -96.87
CA ILE A 215 -83.88 38.59 -97.56
C ILE A 215 -85.41 38.62 -97.48
N ASN A 216 -86.00 38.83 -96.30
CA ASN A 216 -87.46 38.91 -96.13
C ASN A 216 -88.10 40.01 -96.98
N GLU A 217 -87.43 41.14 -97.20
CA GLU A 217 -87.94 42.21 -98.08
C GLU A 217 -87.78 41.88 -99.57
N GLN A 218 -86.71 41.19 -99.97
CA GLN A 218 -86.57 40.65 -101.33
C GLN A 218 -87.60 39.54 -101.61
N ASP A 219 -87.82 38.64 -100.64
CA ASP A 219 -88.83 37.58 -100.68
C ASP A 219 -90.25 38.16 -100.74
N ARG A 220 -90.53 39.28 -100.06
CA ARG A 220 -91.82 40.00 -100.19
C ARG A 220 -92.05 40.49 -101.61
N LEU A 221 -91.06 41.18 -102.20
CA LEU A 221 -91.16 41.66 -103.58
C LEU A 221 -91.28 40.50 -104.58
N GLU A 222 -90.57 39.38 -104.36
CA GLU A 222 -90.77 38.18 -105.18
C GLU A 222 -92.15 37.55 -104.95
N ILE A 223 -92.66 37.51 -103.72
CA ILE A 223 -94.00 37.00 -103.39
C ILE A 223 -95.09 37.85 -104.05
N GLU A 224 -94.95 39.17 -104.12
CA GLU A 224 -95.89 40.04 -104.85
C GLU A 224 -95.87 39.76 -106.35
N GLU A 225 -94.69 39.74 -106.98
CA GLU A 225 -94.53 39.39 -108.41
C GLU A 225 -94.95 37.95 -108.73
N ARG A 226 -94.79 37.03 -107.79
CA ARG A 226 -95.21 35.63 -107.91
C ARG A 226 -96.69 35.45 -107.60
N ASN A 227 -97.30 36.32 -106.79
CA ASN A 227 -98.74 36.33 -106.57
C ASN A 227 -99.47 36.85 -107.81
N ARG A 228 -98.96 37.88 -108.49
CA ARG A 228 -99.41 38.29 -109.83
C ARG A 228 -99.50 37.09 -110.79
N LYS A 229 -98.40 36.34 -110.91
CA LYS A 229 -98.29 35.12 -111.73
C LYS A 229 -99.13 33.94 -111.20
N LYS A 230 -99.46 33.91 -109.91
CA LYS A 230 -100.38 32.92 -109.30
C LYS A 230 -101.84 33.27 -109.50
N GLU A 231 -102.23 34.53 -109.70
CA GLU A 231 -103.59 34.88 -110.08
C GLU A 231 -103.84 34.52 -111.54
N GLU A 232 -102.88 34.86 -112.41
CA GLU A 232 -102.81 34.42 -113.81
C GLU A 232 -102.92 32.88 -113.94
N THR A 233 -102.27 32.10 -113.05
CA THR A 233 -102.32 30.62 -113.09
C THR A 233 -103.40 29.97 -112.20
N ARG A 234 -103.96 30.64 -111.18
CA ARG A 234 -105.13 30.13 -110.44
C ARG A 234 -106.40 30.13 -111.28
N ALA A 235 -106.51 31.05 -112.24
CA ALA A 235 -107.52 30.98 -113.30
C ALA A 235 -107.42 29.66 -114.11
N LEU A 236 -106.21 29.09 -114.23
CA LEU A 236 -105.93 27.88 -114.99
C LEU A 236 -106.00 26.59 -114.15
N VAL A 237 -105.57 26.60 -112.89
CA VAL A 237 -105.58 25.39 -112.02
C VAL A 237 -106.98 25.04 -111.52
N LYS A 238 -107.90 26.01 -111.44
CA LYS A 238 -109.31 25.77 -111.06
C LYS A 238 -110.05 24.85 -112.03
N PHE A 239 -109.49 24.60 -113.23
CA PHE A 239 -109.99 23.64 -114.23
C PHE A 239 -109.60 22.16 -113.96
N PHE A 240 -108.76 21.84 -112.95
CA PHE A 240 -108.07 20.53 -112.89
C PHE A 240 -108.15 19.71 -111.60
N GLN A 241 -108.64 20.23 -110.46
CA GLN A 241 -108.34 19.62 -109.15
C GLN A 241 -109.41 18.64 -108.59
N GLU A 242 -110.47 18.33 -109.35
CA GLU A 242 -111.71 17.70 -108.83
C GLU A 242 -111.67 16.15 -108.66
N GLU A 243 -110.59 15.59 -108.09
CA GLU A 243 -110.37 14.13 -108.01
C GLU A 243 -109.93 13.54 -106.64
N ARG A 244 -108.66 13.72 -106.27
CA ARG A 244 -107.72 12.57 -106.22
C ARG A 244 -107.41 11.97 -104.83
N GLU A 245 -108.39 12.01 -103.92
CA GLU A 245 -108.24 11.76 -102.48
C GLU A 245 -108.59 10.33 -101.96
N ARG A 246 -108.34 10.07 -100.64
CA ARG A 246 -108.96 9.06 -99.73
C ARG A 246 -108.18 7.77 -99.30
N LYS A 247 -106.83 7.67 -99.19
CA LYS A 247 -106.18 6.37 -98.80
C LYS A 247 -104.74 6.34 -98.20
N LYS A 248 -104.57 5.91 -96.93
CA LYS A 248 -103.40 5.14 -96.38
C LYS A 248 -103.71 4.50 -94.98
N ALA A 249 -103.04 3.39 -94.63
CA ALA A 249 -102.85 2.84 -93.26
C ALA A 249 -101.53 2.02 -93.17
N GLN A 250 -101.04 1.65 -91.96
CA GLN A 250 -99.83 0.80 -91.75
C GLN A 250 -99.72 0.19 -90.31
N ILE A 251 -98.59 -0.41 -89.92
CA ILE A 251 -98.34 -1.22 -88.68
C ILE A 251 -97.01 -0.81 -87.97
N LEU A 252 -96.65 -1.38 -86.78
CA LEU A 252 -95.57 -0.88 -85.89
C LEU A 252 -94.49 -1.90 -85.35
N GLU A 253 -94.62 -2.45 -84.13
CA GLU A 253 -93.49 -2.89 -83.25
C GLU A 253 -93.76 -4.20 -82.45
N GLU A 254 -92.72 -4.96 -82.02
CA GLU A 254 -92.88 -6.23 -81.25
C GLU A 254 -91.82 -6.56 -80.15
N GLU A 255 -90.61 -7.05 -80.46
CA GLU A 255 -89.69 -7.84 -79.58
C GLU A 255 -89.19 -7.21 -78.24
N ARG A 256 -88.82 -8.04 -77.23
CA ARG A 256 -88.05 -7.69 -75.98
C ARG A 256 -87.61 -8.94 -75.16
N GLN A 257 -86.50 -8.91 -74.39
CA GLN A 257 -86.04 -10.02 -73.49
C GLN A 257 -85.08 -9.60 -72.33
N ALA A 258 -84.40 -10.55 -71.63
CA ALA A 258 -83.66 -10.37 -70.35
C ALA A 258 -82.41 -11.32 -70.16
N GLU A 259 -81.76 -11.33 -68.98
CA GLU A 259 -80.43 -11.96 -68.69
C GLU A 259 -80.35 -12.72 -67.32
N ALA A 260 -79.16 -13.19 -66.85
CA ALA A 260 -78.97 -14.29 -65.86
C ALA A 260 -78.02 -14.00 -64.63
N GLU A 261 -77.37 -15.04 -64.06
CA GLU A 261 -77.02 -15.11 -62.60
C GLU A 261 -75.57 -15.44 -62.15
N ILE A 262 -74.70 -16.05 -62.99
CA ILE A 262 -73.54 -16.88 -62.56
C ILE A 262 -72.58 -16.20 -61.55
N LYS A 263 -72.55 -16.59 -60.26
CA LYS A 263 -71.63 -15.95 -59.27
C LYS A 263 -71.13 -16.67 -57.99
N ALA A 264 -71.62 -17.85 -57.58
CA ALA A 264 -71.62 -18.21 -56.14
C ALA A 264 -70.54 -19.17 -55.55
N TYR A 265 -69.48 -19.58 -56.27
CA TYR A 265 -68.73 -20.81 -55.91
C TYR A 265 -67.37 -20.67 -55.16
N TYR A 266 -66.68 -19.52 -55.19
CA TYR A 266 -65.21 -19.52 -55.02
C TYR A 266 -64.61 -19.35 -53.60
N ASP A 267 -65.34 -18.87 -52.60
CA ASP A 267 -64.71 -18.26 -51.40
C ASP A 267 -64.21 -19.20 -50.27
N LYS A 268 -64.39 -20.54 -50.38
CA LYS A 268 -64.24 -21.45 -49.21
C LYS A 268 -62.90 -22.16 -49.02
N LEU A 269 -61.88 -21.93 -49.86
CA LEU A 269 -60.69 -22.81 -49.90
C LEU A 269 -59.46 -22.31 -49.10
N ALA A 270 -59.37 -21.03 -48.74
CA ALA A 270 -58.10 -20.37 -48.41
C ALA A 270 -57.63 -20.41 -46.93
N GLN A 271 -58.46 -20.84 -45.97
CA GLN A 271 -58.23 -20.56 -44.53
C GLN A 271 -57.49 -21.64 -43.70
N ARG A 272 -56.95 -22.72 -44.31
CA ARG A 272 -56.44 -23.89 -43.54
C ARG A 272 -54.92 -24.04 -43.38
N LEU A 273 -54.09 -23.09 -43.81
CA LEU A 273 -52.65 -23.35 -44.03
C LEU A 273 -51.67 -22.37 -43.33
N LYS A 274 -51.99 -21.86 -42.12
CA LYS A 274 -51.18 -20.80 -41.47
C LYS A 274 -50.87 -20.91 -39.96
N GLU A 275 -51.25 -21.99 -39.28
CA GLU A 275 -51.24 -22.01 -37.79
C GLU A 275 -50.20 -22.93 -37.12
N GLU A 276 -49.40 -23.72 -37.85
CA GLU A 276 -48.63 -24.84 -37.23
C GLU A 276 -47.08 -24.79 -37.37
N THR A 277 -46.49 -23.78 -38.03
CA THR A 277 -45.04 -23.81 -38.39
C THR A 277 -44.10 -23.06 -37.44
N ASP A 278 -44.55 -22.06 -36.70
CA ASP A 278 -43.64 -21.12 -36.00
C ASP A 278 -43.29 -21.52 -34.55
N ALA A 279 -43.94 -22.54 -33.99
CA ALA A 279 -43.72 -22.99 -32.61
C ALA A 279 -42.39 -23.77 -32.38
N LYS A 280 -41.59 -24.05 -33.43
CA LYS A 280 -40.43 -24.97 -33.37
C LYS A 280 -39.05 -24.31 -33.25
N LYS A 281 -38.94 -23.00 -32.98
CA LYS A 281 -37.66 -22.26 -32.93
C LYS A 281 -37.21 -21.74 -31.55
N ALA A 282 -37.81 -22.20 -30.45
CA ALA A 282 -37.44 -21.80 -29.08
C ALA A 282 -36.53 -22.80 -28.32
N ALA A 283 -35.88 -23.73 -29.03
CA ALA A 283 -35.27 -24.93 -28.43
C ALA A 283 -33.83 -24.79 -27.87
N GLU A 284 -33.19 -23.61 -27.95
CA GLU A 284 -31.75 -23.47 -27.67
C GLU A 284 -31.38 -22.55 -26.48
N ALA A 285 -32.34 -21.81 -25.90
CA ALA A 285 -32.02 -20.75 -24.94
C ALA A 285 -31.69 -21.23 -23.50
N GLU A 286 -32.34 -22.27 -22.97
CA GLU A 286 -32.19 -22.62 -21.54
C GLU A 286 -30.99 -23.55 -21.23
N LYS A 287 -30.31 -24.09 -22.25
CA LYS A 287 -29.22 -25.06 -22.09
C LYS A 287 -27.91 -24.49 -21.50
N LYS A 288 -27.89 -23.22 -21.07
CA LYS A 288 -26.67 -22.45 -20.77
C LYS A 288 -26.65 -21.70 -19.44
N ARG A 289 -27.55 -22.01 -18.47
CA ARG A 289 -27.62 -21.23 -17.20
C ARG A 289 -27.80 -21.97 -15.88
N ARG A 290 -27.89 -23.31 -15.84
CA ARG A 290 -28.19 -24.08 -14.59
C ARG A 290 -27.16 -25.12 -14.14
N TRP A 291 -26.05 -25.32 -14.86
CA TRP A 291 -24.95 -26.22 -14.43
C TRP A 291 -23.88 -25.52 -13.55
N ALA A 292 -23.87 -24.18 -13.52
CA ALA A 292 -22.75 -23.38 -12.98
C ALA A 292 -22.88 -22.93 -11.51
N LYS A 293 -23.65 -23.65 -10.67
CA LYS A 293 -23.91 -23.30 -9.25
C LYS A 293 -24.07 -24.50 -8.30
N VAL A 294 -23.49 -25.65 -8.62
CA VAL A 294 -23.71 -26.91 -7.84
C VAL A 294 -22.41 -27.64 -7.46
N VAL A 295 -21.24 -27.17 -7.92
CA VAL A 295 -19.98 -27.95 -7.87
C VAL A 295 -18.84 -27.26 -7.11
N GLU A 296 -18.99 -25.98 -6.75
CA GLU A 296 -17.91 -25.16 -6.18
C GLU A 296 -18.15 -24.76 -4.71
N GLU A 297 -19.40 -24.47 -4.31
CA GLU A 297 -19.76 -24.11 -2.93
C GLU A 297 -19.82 -25.33 -1.98
N THR A 298 -19.90 -26.56 -2.51
CA THR A 298 -20.06 -27.82 -1.76
C THR A 298 -18.75 -28.61 -1.57
N LYS A 299 -17.58 -27.96 -1.71
CA LYS A 299 -16.26 -28.61 -1.50
C LYS A 299 -15.35 -27.93 -0.46
N ASN A 300 -15.74 -26.78 0.07
CA ASN A 300 -14.99 -26.02 1.09
C ASN A 300 -15.65 -26.01 2.48
N GLN A 301 -16.53 -26.98 2.78
CA GLN A 301 -17.21 -27.11 4.09
C GLN A 301 -17.03 -28.48 4.79
N ASN A 302 -16.29 -29.42 4.18
CA ASN A 302 -16.00 -30.70 4.82
C ASN A 302 -14.49 -30.90 5.00
N GLU A 303 -14.13 -31.38 6.18
CA GLU A 303 -12.87 -32.02 6.57
C GLU A 303 -11.62 -31.13 6.79
N SER A 304 -11.15 -31.17 8.05
CA SER A 304 -9.77 -30.88 8.49
C SER A 304 -9.31 -29.41 8.59
N LYS A 305 -9.74 -28.72 9.66
CA LYS A 305 -8.89 -28.37 10.84
C LYS A 305 -9.69 -27.59 11.90
N GLU A 306 -9.82 -28.20 13.08
CA GLU A 306 -10.15 -27.65 14.43
C GLU A 306 -10.72 -28.83 15.25
N GLU A 307 -9.92 -29.85 15.56
CA GLU A 307 -8.90 -29.87 16.63
C GLU A 307 -9.48 -29.93 18.05
N PHE A 308 -9.36 -31.13 18.65
CA PHE A 308 -8.65 -31.33 19.93
C PHE A 308 -9.25 -30.76 21.24
N SER A 309 -10.33 -29.98 21.21
CA SER A 309 -10.62 -29.05 22.32
C SER A 309 -11.46 -29.57 23.50
N LEU A 310 -12.26 -30.65 23.38
CA LEU A 310 -13.28 -30.97 24.42
C LEU A 310 -13.54 -32.46 24.73
N LEU A 311 -12.53 -33.31 24.55
CA LEU A 311 -12.42 -34.60 25.28
C LEU A 311 -11.44 -34.44 26.45
N ARG A 312 -11.80 -33.58 27.41
CA ARG A 312 -10.98 -33.23 28.57
C ARG A 312 -11.75 -33.16 29.90
N ASP A 313 -13.03 -32.78 29.88
CA ASP A 313 -13.65 -32.16 31.07
C ASP A 313 -14.71 -33.01 31.81
N MET A 314 -14.97 -34.26 31.41
CA MET A 314 -16.07 -35.09 31.98
C MET A 314 -15.69 -36.55 32.27
N LEU A 315 -14.59 -36.79 33.01
CA LEU A 315 -14.25 -38.12 33.54
C LEU A 315 -13.51 -38.05 34.91
N TRP A 316 -13.85 -37.06 35.74
CA TRP A 316 -13.15 -36.77 37.01
C TRP A 316 -13.99 -37.03 38.28
N GLU A 317 -15.31 -37.22 38.16
CA GLU A 317 -16.23 -37.08 39.31
C GLU A 317 -16.72 -38.39 39.98
N GLU A 318 -16.39 -39.59 39.49
CA GLU A 318 -16.97 -40.85 40.04
C GLU A 318 -16.03 -41.75 40.88
N GLU A 319 -14.71 -41.51 40.95
CA GLU A 319 -13.79 -42.37 41.75
C GLU A 319 -13.71 -42.04 43.25
N LEU A 320 -14.42 -41.01 43.74
CA LEU A 320 -14.22 -40.48 45.10
C LEU A 320 -14.87 -41.34 46.21
N GLU A 321 -15.93 -42.09 45.90
CA GLU A 321 -16.86 -42.64 46.90
C GLU A 321 -16.34 -43.88 47.66
N ALA A 322 -15.34 -44.58 47.13
CA ALA A 322 -14.99 -45.95 47.56
C ALA A 322 -14.27 -46.07 48.93
N LYS A 323 -13.87 -44.95 49.57
CA LYS A 323 -12.79 -44.97 50.58
C LYS A 323 -13.24 -44.94 52.06
N ARG A 324 -14.52 -45.10 52.39
CA ARG A 324 -15.07 -44.87 53.76
C ARG A 324 -15.48 -46.11 54.58
N ILE A 325 -15.21 -47.34 54.12
CA ILE A 325 -15.87 -48.56 54.65
C ILE A 325 -14.95 -49.52 55.46
N ALA A 326 -13.65 -49.21 55.61
CA ALA A 326 -12.64 -50.22 56.02
C ALA A 326 -12.34 -50.39 57.54
N ASP A 327 -12.45 -49.36 58.38
CA ASP A 327 -11.63 -49.24 59.60
C ASP A 327 -12.13 -49.93 60.90
N ASP A 328 -13.31 -50.56 60.92
CA ASP A 328 -14.10 -50.77 62.16
C ASP A 328 -13.86 -52.06 63.02
N LYS A 329 -12.69 -52.77 63.01
CA LYS A 329 -12.65 -54.23 63.38
C LYS A 329 -11.65 -54.90 64.43
N GLU A 330 -10.72 -54.29 65.20
CA GLU A 330 -9.46 -55.03 65.61
C GLU A 330 -8.96 -55.46 67.09
N ARG A 331 -9.26 -54.89 68.27
CA ARG A 331 -8.22 -54.63 69.37
C ARG A 331 -8.15 -55.43 70.74
N VAL A 332 -7.07 -56.20 71.15
CA VAL A 332 -6.78 -56.79 72.57
C VAL A 332 -5.39 -57.54 72.86
N ARG A 333 -5.04 -57.95 74.14
CA ARG A 333 -4.15 -59.08 74.73
C ARG A 333 -2.67 -58.88 75.34
N LYS A 334 -2.25 -59.53 76.51
CA LYS A 334 -0.85 -59.95 77.06
C LYS A 334 -0.71 -60.30 78.64
N ARG A 335 0.34 -61.05 79.20
CA ARG A 335 0.72 -61.24 80.68
C ARG A 335 2.00 -62.16 81.14
N GLU A 336 2.46 -62.08 82.44
CA GLU A 336 3.13 -62.99 83.50
C GLU A 336 4.62 -63.61 83.71
N GLU A 337 5.04 -63.81 85.02
CA GLU A 337 5.92 -64.85 85.78
C GLU A 337 7.47 -64.78 86.22
N ASP A 338 7.94 -65.51 87.32
CA ASP A 338 9.34 -65.53 87.98
C ASP A 338 9.69 -66.67 89.09
N LYS A 339 10.89 -66.71 89.82
CA LYS A 339 11.18 -67.12 91.30
C LYS A 339 12.56 -67.82 91.81
N ARG A 340 13.20 -67.31 92.93
CA ARG A 340 14.19 -67.72 94.07
C ARG A 340 15.26 -68.89 94.20
N LYS A 341 16.37 -68.74 95.04
CA LYS A 341 17.23 -69.76 95.83
C LYS A 341 18.21 -69.14 96.94
N MET A 342 18.87 -69.91 97.87
CA MET A 342 19.84 -69.47 98.98
C MET A 342 20.87 -70.55 99.58
N MET A 343 21.88 -70.18 100.44
CA MET A 343 22.64 -70.89 101.57
C MET A 343 23.88 -71.89 101.40
N GLU A 344 24.92 -71.88 102.32
CA GLU A 344 25.99 -72.93 102.74
C GLU A 344 27.04 -72.53 103.90
N GLU A 345 27.86 -73.43 104.58
CA GLU A 345 29.07 -73.16 105.51
C GLU A 345 30.00 -74.39 106.04
N ASN A 346 31.06 -74.23 106.92
CA ASN A 346 32.04 -75.28 107.38
C ASN A 346 32.81 -75.25 108.81
N GLN A 347 34.07 -75.82 109.00
CA GLN A 347 34.59 -76.48 110.29
C GLN A 347 35.78 -75.94 111.23
N ILE A 348 37.04 -76.51 111.35
CA ILE A 348 38.14 -76.26 112.41
C ILE A 348 38.81 -74.87 112.36
N GLN A 349 37.98 -73.89 112.12
CA GLN A 349 38.34 -72.60 111.58
C GLN A 349 39.22 -71.74 112.49
N LEU A 350 39.35 -71.92 113.81
CA LEU A 350 39.62 -70.79 114.73
C LEU A 350 41.10 -70.39 114.95
N ALA A 351 42.00 -71.34 115.25
CA ALA A 351 43.45 -71.05 115.37
C ALA A 351 44.15 -71.07 114.01
N ASN A 352 43.66 -71.92 113.09
CA ASN A 352 43.85 -71.68 111.67
C ASN A 352 43.36 -70.26 111.35
N LYS A 353 42.21 -69.78 111.86
CA LYS A 353 41.81 -68.38 111.69
C LYS A 353 42.84 -67.41 112.22
N LYS A 354 43.32 -67.29 113.47
CA LYS A 354 44.25 -66.14 113.71
C LYS A 354 45.53 -66.11 112.82
N LYS A 355 46.04 -67.24 112.30
CA LYS A 355 47.10 -67.21 111.25
C LYS A 355 46.61 -67.10 109.80
N MET A 356 45.45 -67.64 109.47
CA MET A 356 44.72 -67.48 108.21
C MET A 356 43.94 -66.17 108.19
N ILE A 357 43.90 -65.41 109.28
CA ILE A 357 43.38 -64.05 109.48
C ILE A 357 44.58 -63.13 109.53
N GLU A 358 45.79 -63.51 109.98
CA GLU A 358 46.98 -62.69 109.64
C GLU A 358 47.31 -62.84 108.15
N ALA A 359 47.17 -64.05 107.59
CA ALA A 359 47.30 -64.29 106.15
C ALA A 359 46.09 -63.75 105.36
N MET A 360 44.84 -63.89 105.82
CA MET A 360 43.69 -63.19 105.21
C MET A 360 43.67 -61.71 105.56
N GLU A 361 44.31 -61.16 106.60
CA GLU A 361 44.42 -59.71 106.78
C GLU A 361 45.46 -59.18 105.79
N ALA A 362 46.55 -59.92 105.54
CA ALA A 362 47.52 -59.55 104.49
C ALA A 362 46.98 -59.81 103.06
N GLU A 363 46.20 -60.87 102.84
CA GLU A 363 45.53 -61.15 101.57
C GLU A 363 44.25 -60.35 101.38
N GLU A 364 43.51 -59.98 102.42
CA GLU A 364 42.41 -59.00 102.38
C GLU A 364 42.97 -57.60 102.25
N GLU A 365 44.07 -57.20 102.90
CA GLU A 365 44.73 -55.92 102.60
C GLU A 365 45.21 -55.89 101.15
N ARG A 366 45.78 -56.99 100.62
CA ARG A 366 46.09 -57.09 99.19
C ARG A 366 44.84 -57.12 98.30
N LEU A 367 43.78 -57.83 98.67
CA LEU A 367 42.55 -57.93 97.89
C LEU A 367 41.70 -56.66 98.00
N VAL A 368 41.80 -55.91 99.08
CA VAL A 368 41.20 -54.59 99.31
C VAL A 368 42.05 -53.52 98.65
N GLN A 369 43.37 -53.63 98.59
CA GLN A 369 44.20 -52.77 97.72
C GLN A 369 43.95 -53.06 96.24
N ILE A 370 43.83 -54.34 95.84
CA ILE A 370 43.46 -54.75 94.48
C ILE A 370 42.01 -54.38 94.18
N MET A 371 41.08 -54.47 95.13
CA MET A 371 39.70 -54.04 94.96
C MET A 371 39.56 -52.51 94.99
N LEU A 372 40.30 -51.75 95.80
CA LEU A 372 40.34 -50.29 95.68
C LEU A 372 40.98 -49.88 94.36
N ALA A 373 42.08 -50.52 93.93
CA ALA A 373 42.69 -50.25 92.63
C ALA A 373 41.80 -50.69 91.45
N LYS A 374 40.93 -51.69 91.64
CA LYS A 374 39.93 -52.11 90.67
C LYS A 374 38.72 -51.17 90.68
N PHE A 375 38.17 -50.83 91.84
CA PHE A 375 37.06 -49.90 91.99
C PHE A 375 37.45 -48.49 91.55
N SER A 376 38.68 -48.02 91.80
CA SER A 376 39.17 -46.76 91.25
C SER A 376 39.29 -46.82 89.73
N LYS A 377 39.79 -47.91 89.15
CA LYS A 377 39.84 -48.11 87.69
C LYS A 377 38.47 -48.29 87.06
N ASP A 378 37.53 -48.95 87.73
CA ASP A 378 36.16 -49.15 87.28
C ASP A 378 35.35 -47.84 87.44
N GLU A 379 35.60 -47.04 88.49
CA GLU A 379 35.09 -45.68 88.62
C GLU A 379 35.69 -44.73 87.57
N GLU A 380 37.00 -44.78 87.31
CA GLU A 380 37.65 -44.02 86.23
C GLU A 380 37.09 -44.43 84.87
N ALA A 381 36.87 -45.73 84.65
CA ALA A 381 36.28 -46.26 83.43
C ALA A 381 34.80 -45.86 83.28
N GLU A 382 33.99 -45.87 84.34
CA GLU A 382 32.61 -45.38 84.28
C GLU A 382 32.55 -43.85 84.18
N LYS A 383 33.38 -43.08 84.88
CA LYS A 383 33.52 -41.63 84.69
C LYS A 383 33.92 -41.31 83.25
N ALA A 384 34.85 -42.07 82.66
CA ALA A 384 35.25 -41.93 81.26
C ALA A 384 34.13 -42.36 80.28
N LYS A 385 33.37 -43.43 80.55
CA LYS A 385 32.19 -43.81 79.76
C LYS A 385 31.07 -42.78 79.86
N GLN A 386 30.85 -42.20 81.04
CA GLN A 386 29.86 -41.13 81.26
C GLN A 386 30.29 -39.85 80.55
N ALA A 387 31.55 -39.45 80.66
CA ALA A 387 32.12 -38.32 79.91
C ALA A 387 32.00 -38.54 78.40
N ARG A 388 32.33 -39.72 77.87
CA ARG A 388 32.14 -40.07 76.45
C ARG A 388 30.66 -40.05 76.03
N ARG A 389 29.73 -40.54 76.87
CA ARG A 389 28.28 -40.45 76.60
C ARG A 389 27.80 -38.99 76.58
N LEU A 390 28.32 -38.15 77.47
CA LEU A 390 28.00 -36.72 77.53
C LEU A 390 28.56 -35.98 76.30
N ASP A 391 29.81 -36.25 75.94
CA ASP A 391 30.49 -35.67 74.77
C ASP A 391 29.81 -36.07 73.46
N MET A 392 29.56 -37.36 73.22
CA MET A 392 28.79 -37.83 72.05
C MET A 392 27.38 -37.20 71.98
N LYS A 393 26.72 -36.99 73.12
CA LYS A 393 25.43 -36.27 73.18
C LYS A 393 25.60 -34.78 72.84
N ASN A 394 26.65 -34.13 73.32
CA ASN A 394 26.95 -32.72 73.04
C ASN A 394 27.30 -32.51 71.56
N GLN A 395 28.10 -33.39 70.97
CA GLN A 395 28.40 -33.42 69.53
C GLN A 395 27.12 -33.62 68.70
N TYR A 396 26.25 -34.57 69.08
CA TYR A 396 24.95 -34.76 68.42
C TYR A 396 24.05 -33.51 68.51
N ILE A 397 24.03 -32.83 69.66
CA ILE A 397 23.30 -31.56 69.85
C ILE A 397 23.91 -30.43 69.01
N GLN A 398 25.24 -30.33 68.92
CA GLN A 398 25.93 -29.37 68.06
C GLN A 398 25.65 -29.64 66.58
N ASN A 399 25.68 -30.90 66.14
CA ASN A 399 25.37 -31.29 64.76
C ASN A 399 23.90 -30.96 64.40
N ILE A 400 22.95 -31.18 65.32
CA ILE A 400 21.55 -30.77 65.12
C ILE A 400 21.42 -29.23 65.06
N LYS A 401 22.19 -28.47 65.84
CA LYS A 401 22.21 -27.00 65.75
C LYS A 401 22.79 -26.55 64.40
N GLY A 402 23.93 -27.11 63.98
CA GLY A 402 24.53 -26.88 62.67
C GLY A 402 23.54 -27.14 61.53
N GLN A 403 22.90 -28.31 61.50
CA GLN A 403 21.88 -28.65 60.50
C GLN A 403 20.67 -27.72 60.52
N LYS A 404 20.26 -27.20 61.69
CA LYS A 404 19.20 -26.18 61.78
C LYS A 404 19.65 -24.82 61.27
N GLU A 405 20.87 -24.40 61.58
CA GLU A 405 21.46 -23.16 61.10
C GLU A 405 21.73 -23.21 59.58
N GLU A 406 22.17 -24.34 59.05
CA GLU A 406 22.31 -24.60 57.62
C GLU A 406 20.97 -24.56 56.90
N ARG A 407 19.93 -25.27 57.41
CA ARG A 407 18.58 -25.16 56.85
C ARG A 407 18.00 -23.76 56.93
N PHE A 408 18.30 -23.00 57.99
CA PHE A 408 17.87 -21.61 58.12
C PHE A 408 18.61 -20.70 57.13
N LYS A 409 19.93 -20.84 56.97
CA LYS A 409 20.73 -20.13 55.95
C LYS A 409 20.24 -20.45 54.54
N LEU A 410 19.99 -21.72 54.22
CA LEU A 410 19.44 -22.15 52.93
C LEU A 410 18.05 -21.57 52.68
N TYR A 411 17.14 -21.60 53.66
CA TYR A 411 15.81 -20.98 53.55
C TYR A 411 15.89 -19.47 53.34
N GLN A 412 16.78 -18.79 54.07
CA GLN A 412 16.98 -17.35 53.93
C GLN A 412 17.55 -17.00 52.54
N ILE A 413 18.58 -17.73 52.08
CA ILE A 413 19.14 -17.59 50.71
C ILE A 413 18.06 -17.81 49.65
N GLU A 414 17.22 -18.84 49.78
CA GLU A 414 16.18 -19.12 48.80
C GLU A 414 15.08 -18.05 48.78
N LYS A 415 14.70 -17.54 49.96
CA LYS A 415 13.76 -16.42 50.08
C LYS A 415 14.34 -15.11 49.53
N ASP A 416 15.62 -14.85 49.74
CA ASP A 416 16.30 -13.65 49.25
C ASP A 416 16.46 -13.71 47.71
N LYS A 417 16.63 -14.90 47.13
CA LYS A 417 16.49 -15.11 45.67
C LYS A 417 15.07 -14.89 45.19
N GLU A 418 14.06 -15.49 45.83
CA GLU A 418 12.64 -15.36 45.43
C GLU A 418 12.23 -13.88 45.40
N LEU A 419 12.69 -13.10 46.39
CA LEU A 419 12.50 -11.67 46.44
C LEU A 419 13.24 -10.96 45.29
N ALA A 420 14.53 -11.25 45.07
CA ALA A 420 15.31 -10.63 43.99
C ALA A 420 14.79 -10.98 42.58
N GLU A 421 14.31 -12.21 42.36
CA GLU A 421 13.68 -12.64 41.10
C GLU A 421 12.34 -11.92 40.88
N ARG A 422 11.55 -11.73 41.95
CA ARG A 422 10.30 -10.96 41.92
C ARG A 422 10.56 -9.48 41.64
N ASP A 423 11.54 -8.87 42.30
CA ASP A 423 11.87 -7.46 42.15
C ASP A 423 12.44 -7.20 40.74
N TYR A 424 13.33 -8.08 40.24
CA TYR A 424 13.83 -8.03 38.86
C TYR A 424 12.70 -8.21 37.82
N ALA A 425 11.75 -9.12 38.05
CA ALA A 425 10.58 -9.26 37.17
C ALA A 425 9.69 -8.00 37.19
N GLY A 426 9.58 -7.32 38.34
CA GLY A 426 8.92 -6.03 38.46
C GLY A 426 9.63 -4.93 37.67
N GLU A 427 10.94 -4.76 37.85
CA GLU A 427 11.76 -3.79 37.10
C GLU A 427 11.69 -4.01 35.59
N MET A 428 11.72 -5.27 35.13
CA MET A 428 11.62 -5.63 33.72
C MET A 428 10.24 -5.31 33.11
N GLU A 429 9.15 -5.57 33.83
CA GLU A 429 7.80 -5.22 33.34
C GLU A 429 7.55 -3.70 33.43
N GLU A 430 8.06 -3.00 34.45
CA GLU A 430 8.06 -1.52 34.48
C GLU A 430 8.88 -0.90 33.34
N TYR A 431 10.01 -1.52 32.96
CA TYR A 431 10.80 -1.10 31.81
C TYR A 431 10.03 -1.34 30.50
N ARG A 432 9.46 -2.53 30.33
CA ARG A 432 8.59 -2.87 29.18
C ARG A 432 7.41 -1.91 29.05
N LEU A 433 6.71 -1.59 30.14
CA LEU A 433 5.59 -0.64 30.15
C LEU A 433 6.04 0.79 29.77
N ARG A 434 7.21 1.23 30.25
CA ARG A 434 7.81 2.52 29.83
C ARG A 434 8.15 2.54 28.33
N VAL A 435 8.79 1.49 27.81
CA VAL A 435 9.10 1.34 26.38
C VAL A 435 7.83 1.34 25.53
N VAL A 436 6.80 0.59 25.93
CA VAL A 436 5.50 0.55 25.24
C VAL A 436 4.82 1.93 25.27
N ALA A 437 4.82 2.64 26.41
CA ALA A 437 4.24 3.97 26.51
C ALA A 437 4.98 5.03 25.66
N GLU A 438 6.31 4.96 25.55
CA GLU A 438 7.08 5.83 24.67
C GLU A 438 6.84 5.51 23.19
N ALA A 439 6.86 4.22 22.82
CA ALA A 439 6.53 3.77 21.47
C ALA A 439 5.12 4.21 21.05
N ARG A 440 4.14 4.10 21.97
CA ARG A 440 2.75 4.55 21.79
C ARG A 440 2.66 6.06 21.55
N LYS A 441 3.34 6.88 22.35
CA LYS A 441 3.47 8.34 22.13
C LYS A 441 4.10 8.66 20.78
N ARG A 442 5.19 7.98 20.40
CA ARG A 442 5.92 8.15 19.13
C ARG A 442 5.10 7.73 17.90
N LEU A 443 4.26 6.71 18.04
CA LEU A 443 3.32 6.28 17.00
C LEU A 443 2.21 7.32 16.81
N LEU A 444 1.59 7.79 17.90
CA LEU A 444 0.59 8.86 17.85
C LEU A 444 1.14 10.15 17.22
N GLN A 445 2.35 10.59 17.59
CA GLN A 445 3.00 11.76 16.98
C GLN A 445 3.12 11.67 15.45
N GLN A 446 3.49 10.50 14.92
CA GLN A 446 3.72 10.30 13.47
C GLN A 446 2.43 10.22 12.64
N HIS A 447 1.31 9.85 13.28
CA HIS A 447 0.05 9.58 12.60
C HIS A 447 -1.04 10.64 12.87
N ALA A 448 -1.03 11.32 14.02
CA ALA A 448 -2.03 12.34 14.38
C ALA A 448 -2.18 13.43 13.31
N ALA A 449 -1.08 14.13 12.97
CA ALA A 449 -1.08 15.17 11.95
C ALA A 449 -1.52 14.67 10.54
N LYS A 450 -1.38 13.37 10.26
CA LYS A 450 -1.82 12.75 8.99
C LYS A 450 -3.30 12.32 9.03
N LEU A 451 -3.87 12.10 10.21
CA LEU A 451 -5.22 11.58 10.46
C LEU A 451 -6.16 12.61 11.12
N LYS A 452 -5.84 13.91 11.05
CA LYS A 452 -6.71 15.01 11.48
C LYS A 452 -8.15 14.81 10.99
N GLY A 453 -9.11 14.81 11.91
CA GLY A 453 -10.54 14.54 11.65
C GLY A 453 -10.95 13.07 11.49
N PHE A 454 -10.00 12.14 11.34
CA PHE A 454 -10.24 10.70 11.13
C PHE A 454 -9.70 9.79 12.24
N LEU A 455 -9.01 10.34 13.24
CA LEU A 455 -8.47 9.59 14.38
C LEU A 455 -9.61 8.84 15.13
N PRO A 456 -9.46 7.54 15.42
CA PRO A 456 -10.57 6.72 15.91
C PRO A 456 -10.74 6.86 17.43
N LYS A 457 -12.00 6.71 17.88
CA LYS A 457 -12.35 6.73 19.31
C LYS A 457 -11.60 5.61 20.04
N GLY A 458 -10.94 5.94 21.16
CA GLY A 458 -10.13 4.99 21.91
C GLY A 458 -8.72 4.72 21.35
N ALA A 459 -8.20 5.58 20.47
CA ALA A 459 -6.75 5.62 20.16
C ALA A 459 -5.95 6.36 21.26
N ILE A 460 -6.56 7.40 21.85
CA ILE A 460 -6.03 8.17 22.97
C ILE A 460 -6.58 7.55 24.26
N THR A 461 -5.71 7.26 25.23
CA THR A 461 -6.09 6.86 26.60
C THR A 461 -5.61 7.86 27.66
N ASN A 462 -4.46 8.51 27.45
CA ASN A 462 -3.84 9.36 28.47
C ASN A 462 -3.95 10.86 28.10
N GLU A 463 -3.99 11.75 29.10
CA GLU A 463 -4.09 13.20 28.85
C GLU A 463 -2.86 13.76 28.12
N GLU A 464 -1.66 13.23 28.40
CA GLU A 464 -0.44 13.54 27.64
C GLU A 464 -0.55 13.17 26.15
N GLU A 465 -1.24 12.08 25.82
CA GLU A 465 -1.51 11.70 24.43
C GLU A 465 -2.51 12.67 23.78
N ALA A 466 -3.53 13.11 24.55
CA ALA A 466 -4.47 14.13 24.10
C ALA A 466 -3.79 15.49 23.87
N GLU A 467 -2.77 15.86 24.65
CA GLU A 467 -1.92 17.02 24.36
C GLU A 467 -1.06 16.81 23.11
N ILE A 468 -0.44 15.64 22.95
CA ILE A 468 0.39 15.31 21.77
C ILE A 468 -0.43 15.43 20.48
N VAL A 469 -1.67 14.92 20.46
CA VAL A 469 -2.57 15.03 19.30
C VAL A 469 -2.96 16.49 19.07
N ARG A 470 -3.36 17.24 20.11
CA ARG A 470 -3.70 18.68 19.98
C ARG A 470 -2.54 19.51 19.42
N LYS A 471 -1.32 19.32 19.93
CA LYS A 471 -0.10 19.98 19.43
C LYS A 471 0.23 19.61 17.98
N ALA A 472 -0.07 18.38 17.56
CA ALA A 472 0.08 17.95 16.17
C ALA A 472 -0.98 18.59 15.25
N ASP A 473 -2.21 18.77 15.73
CA ASP A 473 -3.26 19.51 15.02
C ASP A 473 -2.90 21.00 14.87
N ASP A 474 -2.43 21.66 15.92
CA ASP A 474 -2.01 23.07 15.91
C ASP A 474 -0.85 23.33 14.92
N LEU A 475 0.15 22.45 14.91
CA LEU A 475 1.29 22.52 13.98
C LEU A 475 0.85 22.35 12.52
N SER A 476 -0.14 21.50 12.25
CA SER A 476 -0.66 21.30 10.90
C SER A 476 -1.33 22.56 10.33
N ASP A 477 -2.10 23.31 11.14
CA ASP A 477 -2.83 24.50 10.65
C ASP A 477 -1.90 25.68 10.32
N HIS A 478 -0.70 25.72 10.91
CA HIS A 478 0.32 26.69 10.50
C HIS A 478 0.87 26.43 9.09
N THR A 479 0.91 25.17 8.66
CA THR A 479 1.24 24.79 7.27
C THR A 479 0.01 24.72 6.35
N GLY A 480 -1.18 24.59 6.92
CA GLY A 480 -2.46 24.42 6.25
C GLY A 480 -3.16 25.71 5.82
N ARG A 481 -2.46 26.84 5.72
CA ARG A 481 -2.97 28.06 5.05
C ARG A 481 -3.09 27.86 3.54
N ASN A 482 -4.06 27.04 3.15
CA ASN A 482 -4.62 27.03 1.80
C ASN A 482 -5.03 28.49 1.47
N PRO A 483 -4.61 29.06 0.33
CA PRO A 483 -5.04 30.41 -0.04
C PRO A 483 -6.57 30.43 -0.10
N PRO A 484 -7.23 31.53 0.33
CA PRO A 484 -8.68 31.60 0.30
C PRO A 484 -9.15 31.34 -1.13
N LEU A 485 -10.19 30.50 -1.27
CA LEU A 485 -10.85 30.23 -2.54
C LEU A 485 -11.20 31.56 -3.19
N VAL A 486 -10.44 31.95 -4.21
CA VAL A 486 -10.78 33.08 -5.07
C VAL A 486 -12.12 32.73 -5.67
N GLN A 487 -13.16 33.48 -5.30
CA GLN A 487 -14.46 33.39 -5.93
C GLN A 487 -14.25 33.73 -7.41
N MET A 488 -14.18 32.70 -8.26
CA MET A 488 -14.24 32.88 -9.71
C MET A 488 -15.61 33.47 -10.01
N GLN A 489 -15.66 34.80 -10.12
CA GLN A 489 -16.82 35.51 -10.62
C GLN A 489 -17.19 34.92 -11.97
N SER A 490 -18.49 34.68 -12.17
CA SER A 490 -19.04 34.02 -13.35
C SER A 490 -18.97 34.90 -14.60
N GLY A 491 -17.75 35.19 -15.07
CA GLY A 491 -17.47 35.93 -16.28
C GLY A 491 -17.47 35.00 -17.49
N TYR A 492 -18.65 34.74 -18.06
CA TYR A 492 -18.77 34.17 -19.40
C TYR A 492 -18.04 35.07 -20.42
N PRO A 493 -17.04 34.58 -21.17
CA PRO A 493 -16.50 35.32 -22.30
C PRO A 493 -17.56 35.40 -23.40
N GLY A 494 -17.89 36.62 -23.84
CA GLY A 494 -18.93 36.86 -24.84
C GLY A 494 -18.57 36.34 -26.24
N ALA A 495 -19.58 35.97 -27.02
CA ALA A 495 -19.43 35.37 -28.35
C ALA A 495 -19.09 36.38 -29.47
N GLU A 496 -18.04 37.20 -29.29
CA GLU A 496 -17.70 38.33 -30.18
C GLU A 496 -16.33 38.27 -30.88
N GLU A 497 -15.85 37.09 -31.32
CA GLU A 497 -14.60 37.01 -32.11
C GLU A 497 -14.70 36.27 -33.47
N TYR A 498 -15.91 35.95 -33.94
CA TYR A 498 -16.14 35.28 -35.24
C TYR A 498 -16.58 36.21 -36.39
N LYS A 499 -16.12 37.48 -36.40
CA LYS A 499 -16.38 38.45 -37.50
C LYS A 499 -15.17 39.31 -37.88
N ARG A 500 -14.03 38.71 -38.25
CA ARG A 500 -12.92 39.42 -38.93
C ARG A 500 -12.05 38.54 -39.83
N LEU A 501 -12.67 37.84 -40.79
CA LEU A 501 -11.97 37.21 -41.92
C LEU A 501 -12.85 37.24 -43.19
N ARG A 502 -12.84 38.37 -43.87
CA ARG A 502 -13.22 38.61 -45.28
C ARG A 502 -12.48 39.85 -45.78
#